data_AF-A0A2N4YYA6-F1
#
_entry.id   AF-A0A2N4YYA6-F1
#
_cell.length_a   1.000
_cell.length_b   1.000
_cell.length_c   1.000
_cell.angle_alpha   90.00
_cell.angle_beta   90.00
_cell.angle_gamma   90.00
#
_symmetry.space_group_name_H-M   'P 1'
#
loop_
_entity.id
_entity.type
_entity.pdbx_description
1 polymer ?
#
loop_
_entity_poly.entity_id
_entity_poly.type
_entity_poly.pdbx_seq_one_letter_code
_entity_poly.pdbx_strand_id
1 'polypeptide(L)'
;MNKLSPEMPELQSMNITADNITKLKSLFPEAFNEGSVDFEVLKQLLGENVDDKEERYGLNWHGKRQARQLALTPSRGTLRPCKDESVDWDNTKNLMIEGDNLEVLKLLQKSYVNRVKLIFIDPPYNTGKDFVYPDNFQDNIKNYLEITGQTEEGIYVGSNVETSGRYHTDWLNMMYPRLILAKNLLTQDGVIFLSIDGTEVSNLEHLLNNVFGEENKITSICWQKKVSPANDAKWFSSDHDFILVYAKNKDIWRPKKLKRTGEQLSYYKNPDHDPKGEWNSATYTCNKSMHERPNLYYPIVNPNTMEEVWPKETAVWKYSKDITEKYINEKRLYWGIDGLAKFPRVKLYLSEMDDVVPRSIWNYGDVGHTQQATNEIKELFSGEQVFDTPKPLKLLRRIVQLSSNKNDDIILDFFAGSGTTAHAIFEQNKEDGISRKSIIVQLPE
;
A
#
# COMPACT_ATOMS: atom_id res chain seq x y z
N MET A 1 25.80 29.17 28.67
CA MET A 1 24.90 28.56 27.67
C MET A 1 24.27 29.69 26.88
N ASN A 2 24.50 29.76 25.57
CA ASN A 2 23.79 30.72 24.72
C ASN A 2 22.29 30.38 24.77
N LYS A 3 21.44 31.38 25.03
CA LYS A 3 19.98 31.21 25.00
C LYS A 3 19.58 30.78 23.59
N LEU A 4 19.08 29.56 23.47
CA LEU A 4 18.52 29.03 22.23
C LEU A 4 17.22 29.78 21.94
N SER A 5 17.13 30.43 20.78
CA SER A 5 15.93 31.12 20.30
C SER A 5 15.15 30.21 19.33
N PRO A 6 13.81 30.16 19.37
CA PRO A 6 12.98 29.40 18.41
C PRO A 6 13.13 29.83 16.94
N GLU A 7 13.89 30.89 16.66
CA GLU A 7 14.21 31.39 15.32
C GLU A 7 15.53 30.83 14.77
N MET A 8 16.29 30.07 15.57
CA MET A 8 17.55 29.48 15.13
C MET A 8 17.29 28.37 14.10
N PRO A 9 17.92 28.40 12.90
CA PRO A 9 17.69 27.41 11.84
C PRO A 9 17.97 25.97 12.25
N GLU A 10 18.88 25.77 13.21
CA GLU A 10 19.27 24.45 13.72
C GLU A 10 18.14 23.76 14.49
N LEU A 11 17.19 24.53 15.04
CA LEU A 11 16.06 24.08 15.85
C LEU A 11 14.76 23.96 15.06
N GLN A 12 14.81 24.21 13.75
CA GLN A 12 13.66 24.06 12.86
C GLN A 12 13.79 22.79 12.03
N SER A 13 12.65 22.21 11.63
CA SER A 13 12.64 21.11 10.67
C SER A 13 13.15 21.59 9.29
N MET A 14 13.39 20.63 8.39
CA MET A 14 13.80 20.94 7.01
C MET A 14 12.82 21.92 6.34
N ASN A 15 13.35 22.98 5.73
CA ASN A 15 12.54 23.91 4.92
C ASN A 15 12.35 23.33 3.52
N ILE A 16 11.25 22.59 3.33
CA ILE A 16 10.92 21.92 2.07
C ILE A 16 10.75 22.92 0.93
N THR A 17 10.18 24.10 1.21
CA THR A 17 9.99 25.15 0.20
C THR A 17 11.32 25.66 -0.34
N ALA A 18 12.30 25.94 0.53
CA ALA A 18 13.62 26.38 0.13
C ALA A 18 14.39 25.29 -0.64
N ASP A 19 14.26 24.03 -0.24
CA ASP A 19 14.84 22.89 -0.96
C ASP A 19 14.22 22.71 -2.36
N ASN A 20 12.90 22.83 -2.48
CA ASN A 20 12.20 22.79 -3.77
C ASN A 20 12.65 23.93 -4.70
N ILE A 21 12.77 25.14 -4.18
CA ILE A 21 13.30 26.30 -4.92
C ILE A 21 14.73 26.02 -5.40
N THR A 22 15.57 25.45 -4.55
CA THR A 22 16.96 25.10 -4.88
C THR A 22 17.02 24.04 -5.99
N LYS A 23 16.20 22.99 -5.90
CA LYS A 23 16.09 21.94 -6.93
C LYS A 23 15.59 22.49 -8.26
N LEU A 24 14.53 23.30 -8.24
CA LEU A 24 14.03 23.96 -9.45
C LEU A 24 15.09 24.86 -10.08
N LYS A 25 15.80 25.66 -9.27
CA LYS A 25 16.89 26.52 -9.76
C LYS A 25 18.06 25.73 -10.34
N SER A 26 18.34 24.54 -9.79
CA SER A 26 19.36 23.64 -10.34
C SER A 26 18.97 23.05 -11.70
N LEU A 27 17.67 22.83 -11.94
CA LEU A 27 17.17 22.24 -13.19
C LEU A 27 16.90 23.31 -14.26
N PHE A 28 16.37 24.46 -13.85
CA PHE A 28 15.92 25.55 -14.72
C PHE A 28 16.46 26.90 -14.22
N PRO A 29 17.78 27.13 -14.24
CA PRO A 29 18.37 28.35 -13.69
C PRO A 29 17.88 29.61 -14.40
N GLU A 30 17.58 29.52 -15.70
CA GLU A 30 17.07 30.61 -16.54
C GLU A 30 15.67 31.09 -16.14
N ALA A 31 14.90 30.27 -15.43
CA ALA A 31 13.57 30.64 -14.92
C ALA A 31 13.60 31.43 -13.60
N PHE A 32 14.78 31.86 -13.13
CA PHE A 32 14.93 32.58 -11.87
C PHE A 32 15.56 33.96 -12.09
N ASN A 33 14.80 35.02 -11.77
CA ASN A 33 15.25 36.41 -11.83
C ASN A 33 15.16 37.04 -10.45
N GLU A 34 16.25 37.64 -9.95
CA GLU A 34 16.28 38.44 -8.72
C GLU A 34 15.67 37.76 -7.47
N GLY A 35 15.69 36.43 -7.42
CA GLY A 35 15.15 35.64 -6.30
C GLY A 35 13.68 35.23 -6.42
N SER A 36 13.00 35.57 -7.52
CA SER A 36 11.65 35.10 -7.86
C SER A 36 11.70 34.11 -9.05
N VAL A 37 10.62 33.33 -9.22
CA VAL A 37 10.44 32.40 -10.34
C VAL A 37 9.68 33.11 -11.45
N ASP A 38 10.26 33.17 -12.64
CA ASP A 38 9.58 33.59 -13.86
C ASP A 38 8.79 32.39 -14.44
N PHE A 39 7.48 32.40 -14.21
CA PHE A 39 6.60 31.31 -14.64
C PHE A 39 6.45 31.23 -16.17
N GLU A 40 6.61 32.34 -16.89
CA GLU A 40 6.54 32.34 -18.35
C GLU A 40 7.78 31.68 -18.94
N VAL A 41 8.97 32.01 -18.43
CA VAL A 41 10.21 31.33 -18.83
C VAL A 41 10.17 29.86 -18.43
N LEU A 42 9.71 29.52 -17.22
CA LEU A 42 9.56 28.13 -16.81
C LEU A 42 8.62 27.35 -17.73
N LYS A 43 7.50 27.95 -18.12
CA LYS A 43 6.53 27.36 -19.06
C LYS A 43 7.17 27.14 -20.44
N GLN A 44 7.95 28.10 -20.94
CA GLN A 44 8.69 27.95 -22.19
C GLN A 44 9.73 26.82 -22.13
N LEU A 45 10.47 26.70 -21.02
CA LEU A 45 11.46 25.64 -20.82
C LEU A 45 10.84 24.24 -20.71
N LEU A 46 9.61 24.14 -20.19
CA LEU A 46 8.85 22.88 -20.10
C LEU A 46 8.18 22.48 -21.43
N GLY A 47 8.13 23.38 -22.42
CA GLY A 47 7.63 23.14 -23.77
C GLY A 47 6.14 22.79 -23.83
N GLU A 48 5.76 21.86 -24.72
CA GLU A 48 4.36 21.44 -24.95
C GLU A 48 3.73 20.67 -23.78
N ASN A 49 4.47 20.38 -22.71
CA ASN A 49 3.98 19.64 -21.54
C ASN A 49 3.27 20.52 -20.49
N VAL A 50 2.80 21.70 -20.89
CA VAL A 50 2.09 22.62 -19.99
C VAL A 50 0.60 22.65 -20.36
N ASP A 51 -0.22 22.06 -19.48
CA ASP A 51 -1.66 21.94 -19.66
C ASP A 51 -2.40 23.19 -19.14
N ASP A 52 -3.03 23.96 -20.05
CA ASP A 52 -3.75 25.21 -19.77
C ASP A 52 -5.27 25.03 -19.53
N LYS A 53 -5.77 23.80 -19.37
CA LYS A 53 -7.22 23.58 -19.19
C LYS A 53 -7.73 23.90 -17.78
N GLU A 54 -8.83 24.64 -17.70
CA GLU A 54 -9.51 25.07 -16.46
C GLU A 54 -10.21 23.91 -15.72
N GLU A 55 -10.75 22.92 -16.44
CA GLU A 55 -11.41 21.76 -15.83
C GLU A 55 -10.46 20.55 -15.81
N ARG A 56 -9.97 20.21 -14.62
CA ARG A 56 -9.15 19.00 -14.39
C ARG A 56 -9.93 17.99 -13.55
N TYR A 57 -9.94 16.74 -13.98
CA TYR A 57 -10.35 15.63 -13.12
C TYR A 57 -9.47 15.62 -11.86
N GLY A 58 -10.08 15.72 -10.69
CA GLY A 58 -9.36 15.73 -9.43
C GLY A 58 -10.27 15.90 -8.23
N LEU A 59 -9.87 15.29 -7.11
CA LEU A 59 -10.55 15.46 -5.83
C LEU A 59 -10.28 16.87 -5.29
N ASN A 60 -11.31 17.72 -5.21
CA ASN A 60 -11.25 19.04 -4.60
C ASN A 60 -12.15 19.08 -3.36
N TRP A 61 -11.65 19.69 -2.29
CA TRP A 61 -12.37 19.87 -1.03
C TRP A 61 -11.94 21.16 -0.34
N HIS A 62 -12.76 21.65 0.58
CA HIS A 62 -12.48 22.86 1.35
C HIS A 62 -11.27 22.66 2.28
N GLY A 63 -10.31 23.59 2.31
CA GLY A 63 -9.10 23.46 3.13
C GLY A 63 -7.93 22.72 2.45
N LYS A 64 -8.11 22.09 1.28
CA LYS A 64 -7.02 21.41 0.53
C LYS A 64 -5.74 22.24 0.37
N ARG A 65 -5.89 23.54 0.05
CA ARG A 65 -4.75 24.47 -0.12
C ARG A 65 -4.02 24.69 1.20
N GLN A 66 -4.75 24.91 2.29
CA GLN A 66 -4.19 25.09 3.64
C GLN A 66 -3.53 23.81 4.14
N ALA A 67 -4.19 22.65 3.97
CA ALA A 67 -3.64 21.33 4.27
C ALA A 67 -2.32 21.09 3.54
N ARG A 68 -2.21 21.48 2.25
CA ARG A 68 -0.93 21.44 1.53
C ARG A 68 0.13 22.36 2.14
N GLN A 69 -0.23 23.58 2.53
CA GLN A 69 0.70 24.52 3.16
C GLN A 69 1.20 24.01 4.51
N LEU A 70 0.36 23.34 5.30
CA LEU A 70 0.75 22.73 6.58
C LEU A 70 1.90 21.73 6.43
N ALA A 71 1.93 20.96 5.34
CA ALA A 71 3.04 20.05 5.04
C ALA A 71 4.36 20.77 4.70
N LEU A 72 4.28 22.00 4.20
CA LEU A 72 5.44 22.81 3.80
C LEU A 72 5.96 23.70 4.95
N THR A 73 5.12 23.98 5.93
CA THR A 73 5.48 24.79 7.10
C THR A 73 6.48 24.03 7.99
N PRO A 74 7.67 24.59 8.26
CA PRO A 74 8.62 23.99 9.17
C PRO A 74 8.05 23.82 10.59
N SER A 75 8.33 22.69 11.21
CA SER A 75 8.05 22.49 12.64
C SER A 75 9.03 23.30 13.49
N ARG A 76 8.51 23.85 14.59
CA ARG A 76 9.29 24.46 15.69
C ARG A 76 9.45 23.51 16.88
N GLY A 77 8.90 22.30 16.77
CA GLY A 77 9.04 21.27 17.80
C GLY A 77 10.46 20.70 17.85
N THR A 78 10.79 20.03 18.94
CA THR A 78 12.06 19.32 19.10
C THR A 78 11.80 17.97 19.75
N LEU A 79 12.50 16.93 19.30
CA LEU A 79 12.44 15.62 19.95
C LEU A 79 13.26 15.65 21.24
N ARG A 80 12.63 15.32 22.37
CA ARG A 80 13.30 15.16 23.66
C ARG A 80 13.62 13.68 23.89
N PRO A 81 14.90 13.30 24.07
CA PRO A 81 15.24 11.92 24.41
C PRO A 81 14.78 11.57 25.83
N CYS A 82 14.02 10.49 25.98
CA CYS A 82 13.60 9.94 27.28
C CYS A 82 14.43 8.68 27.61
N LYS A 83 15.63 8.87 28.17
CA LYS A 83 16.56 7.76 28.45
C LYS A 83 16.00 6.76 29.46
N ASP A 84 15.35 7.26 30.50
CA ASP A 84 14.85 6.45 31.61
C ASP A 84 13.69 5.53 31.19
N GLU A 85 12.96 5.90 30.14
CA GLU A 85 11.86 5.11 29.56
C GLU A 85 12.32 4.19 28.43
N SER A 86 13.56 4.34 27.96
CA SER A 86 14.07 3.60 26.82
C SER A 86 14.55 2.21 27.23
N VAL A 87 14.13 1.22 26.46
CA VAL A 87 14.68 -0.14 26.55
C VAL A 87 15.96 -0.22 25.69
N ASP A 88 17.07 -0.60 26.31
CA ASP A 88 18.39 -0.77 25.66
C ASP A 88 18.87 0.48 24.91
N TRP A 89 18.89 1.62 25.63
CA TRP A 89 19.21 2.95 25.10
C TRP A 89 20.46 2.99 24.19
N ASP A 90 21.53 2.28 24.55
CA ASP A 90 22.81 2.37 23.84
C ASP A 90 22.85 1.54 22.54
N ASN A 91 22.02 0.51 22.41
CA ASN A 91 22.08 -0.41 21.26
C ASN A 91 20.79 -0.45 20.43
N THR A 92 19.66 0.00 20.98
CA THR A 92 18.39 -0.03 20.27
C THR A 92 18.45 0.77 18.97
N LYS A 93 17.98 0.15 17.90
CA LYS A 93 17.85 0.80 16.58
C LYS A 93 16.38 1.12 16.25
N ASN A 94 15.52 0.99 17.25
CA ASN A 94 14.08 1.19 17.15
C ASN A 94 13.69 2.46 17.90
N LEU A 95 12.74 3.21 17.34
CA LEU A 95 12.27 4.47 17.91
C LEU A 95 10.77 4.39 18.20
N MET A 96 10.40 4.77 19.41
CA MET A 96 9.03 5.14 19.78
C MET A 96 9.02 6.64 20.04
N ILE A 97 8.14 7.37 19.37
CA ILE A 97 8.03 8.82 19.46
C ILE A 97 6.62 9.17 19.90
N GLU A 98 6.51 9.82 21.04
CA GLU A 98 5.25 10.37 21.53
C GLU A 98 5.06 11.79 20.97
N GLY A 99 3.91 12.05 20.35
CA GLY A 99 3.54 13.39 19.87
C GLY A 99 2.60 13.36 18.66
N ASP A 100 2.14 14.54 18.24
CA ASP A 100 1.36 14.67 17.02
C ASP A 100 2.18 14.22 15.81
N ASN A 101 1.60 13.27 15.07
CA ASN A 101 2.26 12.63 13.94
C ASN A 101 2.60 13.60 12.79
N LEU A 102 1.82 14.67 12.56
CA LEU A 102 2.17 15.66 11.54
C LEU A 102 3.45 16.41 11.90
N GLU A 103 3.58 16.84 13.16
CA GLU A 103 4.80 17.50 13.64
C GLU A 103 6.00 16.55 13.68
N VAL A 104 5.81 15.31 14.13
CA VAL A 104 6.87 14.29 14.11
C VAL A 104 7.33 14.00 12.68
N LEU A 105 6.41 13.84 11.72
CA LEU A 105 6.75 13.60 10.32
C LEU A 105 7.56 14.76 9.72
N LYS A 106 7.31 16.02 10.12
CA LYS A 106 8.13 17.18 9.73
C LYS A 106 9.54 17.08 10.30
N LEU A 107 9.68 16.73 11.58
CA LEU A 107 10.99 16.58 12.23
C LEU A 107 11.82 15.45 11.60
N LEU A 108 11.16 14.34 11.24
CA LEU A 108 11.81 13.21 10.59
C LEU A 108 12.35 13.55 9.19
N GLN A 109 11.84 14.59 8.52
CA GLN A 109 12.31 14.96 7.17
C GLN A 109 13.82 15.21 7.13
N LYS A 110 14.40 15.82 8.17
CA LYS A 110 15.84 16.18 8.19
C LYS A 110 16.76 14.95 8.11
N SER A 111 16.36 13.84 8.75
CA SER A 111 17.23 12.66 8.94
C SER A 111 16.80 11.44 8.12
N TYR A 112 15.52 11.35 7.73
CA TYR A 112 14.92 10.13 7.18
C TYR A 112 14.31 10.29 5.78
N VAL A 113 14.48 11.44 5.12
CA VAL A 113 14.10 11.58 3.70
C VAL A 113 14.77 10.49 2.86
N ASN A 114 13.97 9.80 2.05
CA ASN A 114 14.37 8.67 1.21
C ASN A 114 15.04 7.50 1.97
N ARG A 115 14.65 7.23 3.23
CA ARG A 115 15.23 6.13 4.03
C ARG A 115 14.22 5.08 4.51
N VAL A 116 12.92 5.38 4.49
CA VAL A 116 11.88 4.47 4.97
C VAL A 116 11.53 3.45 3.88
N LYS A 117 11.62 2.16 4.19
CA LYS A 117 11.32 1.08 3.23
C LYS A 117 9.83 0.79 3.14
N LEU A 118 9.16 0.76 4.29
CA LEU A 118 7.76 0.42 4.42
C LEU A 118 7.09 1.41 5.36
N ILE A 119 5.93 1.89 4.96
CA ILE A 119 5.01 2.59 5.85
C ILE A 119 3.75 1.73 5.97
N PHE A 120 3.33 1.43 7.20
CA PHE A 120 1.98 0.94 7.46
C PHE A 120 1.27 1.95 8.35
N ILE A 121 0.03 2.27 8.02
CA ILE A 121 -0.81 3.08 8.91
C ILE A 121 -2.24 2.54 8.96
N ASP A 122 -2.82 2.70 10.15
CA ASP A 122 -4.21 2.41 10.46
C ASP A 122 -4.89 3.68 10.98
N PRO A 123 -5.19 4.65 10.09
CA PRO A 123 -5.80 5.92 10.50
C PRO A 123 -7.22 5.70 11.03
N PRO A 124 -7.82 6.67 11.73
CA PRO A 124 -9.23 6.60 12.10
C PRO A 124 -10.12 6.47 10.86
N TYR A 125 -11.13 5.59 10.88
CA TYR A 125 -11.97 5.28 9.71
C TYR A 125 -13.13 6.25 9.46
N ASN A 126 -13.24 7.31 10.27
CA ASN A 126 -14.29 8.31 10.18
C ASN A 126 -15.73 7.75 10.31
N THR A 127 -15.93 6.74 11.19
CA THR A 127 -17.22 6.07 11.38
C THR A 127 -18.20 6.83 12.30
N GLY A 128 -17.89 8.09 12.65
CA GLY A 128 -18.73 8.96 13.47
C GLY A 128 -18.57 8.80 14.99
N LYS A 129 -17.64 7.95 15.45
CA LYS A 129 -17.20 7.85 16.84
C LYS A 129 -15.68 8.02 16.87
N ASP A 130 -15.20 9.00 17.63
CA ASP A 130 -13.79 9.28 17.93
C ASP A 130 -12.95 9.85 16.77
N PHE A 131 -13.14 11.14 16.48
CA PHE A 131 -12.16 11.94 15.74
C PHE A 131 -11.32 12.74 16.73
N VAL A 132 -10.15 12.21 17.10
CA VAL A 132 -9.20 12.85 18.04
C VAL A 132 -7.98 13.37 17.27
N TYR A 133 -8.19 14.34 16.38
CA TYR A 133 -7.09 15.17 15.87
C TYR A 133 -7.52 16.63 15.85
N PRO A 134 -6.98 17.47 16.76
CA PRO A 134 -7.33 18.88 16.87
C PRO A 134 -6.57 19.71 15.84
N ASP A 135 -6.56 19.28 14.57
CA ASP A 135 -6.18 20.20 13.51
C ASP A 135 -7.27 21.29 13.53
N ASN A 136 -6.99 22.42 14.17
CA ASN A 136 -7.97 23.40 14.60
C ASN A 136 -8.45 24.22 13.39
N PHE A 137 -9.17 23.56 12.47
CA PHE A 137 -9.92 24.18 11.39
C PHE A 137 -11.26 24.66 11.97
N GLN A 138 -11.21 25.67 12.86
CA GLN A 138 -12.42 26.35 13.32
C GLN A 138 -12.97 27.23 12.19
N ASP A 139 -13.48 26.60 11.14
CA ASP A 139 -14.51 27.23 10.33
C ASP A 139 -15.86 26.94 10.95
N ASN A 140 -16.58 28.02 11.30
CA ASN A 140 -17.94 27.89 11.78
C ASN A 140 -18.83 27.35 10.63
N ILE A 141 -19.87 26.59 10.99
CA ILE A 141 -20.79 25.95 10.03
C ILE A 141 -21.32 26.97 9.00
N LYS A 142 -21.57 28.20 9.46
CA LYS A 142 -22.03 29.30 8.62
C LYS A 142 -21.04 29.64 7.50
N ASN A 143 -19.75 29.75 7.80
CA ASN A 143 -18.71 30.07 6.81
C ASN A 143 -18.54 28.96 5.77
N TYR A 144 -18.60 27.69 6.20
CA TYR A 144 -18.55 26.55 5.27
C TYR A 144 -19.75 26.55 4.31
N LEU A 145 -20.96 26.81 4.81
CA LEU A 145 -22.19 26.85 4.00
C LEU A 145 -22.19 28.02 3.01
N GLU A 146 -21.72 29.20 3.43
CA GLU A 146 -21.54 30.36 2.56
C GLU A 146 -20.51 30.08 1.45
N ILE A 147 -19.36 29.50 1.79
CA ILE A 147 -18.28 29.22 0.83
C ILE A 147 -18.64 28.10 -0.15
N THR A 148 -19.42 27.09 0.29
CA THR A 148 -19.87 25.99 -0.57
C THR A 148 -21.11 26.33 -1.40
N GLY A 149 -21.61 27.57 -1.32
CA GLY A 149 -22.79 28.03 -2.07
C GLY A 149 -24.09 27.37 -1.64
N GLN A 150 -24.16 26.85 -0.41
CA GLN A 150 -25.33 26.15 0.13
C GLN A 150 -26.32 27.09 0.84
N THR A 151 -26.02 28.38 0.86
CA THR A 151 -26.87 29.45 1.38
C THR A 151 -27.10 30.54 0.33
N GLU A 152 -28.35 30.95 0.13
CA GLU A 152 -28.71 32.19 -0.58
C GLU A 152 -29.33 33.16 0.44
N GLU A 153 -28.85 34.40 0.50
CA GLU A 153 -29.35 35.44 1.44
C GLU A 153 -29.39 35.01 2.93
N GLY A 154 -28.49 34.09 3.34
CA GLY A 154 -28.44 33.55 4.70
C GLY A 154 -29.49 32.46 4.98
N ILE A 155 -30.22 32.01 3.96
CA ILE A 155 -31.18 30.92 4.02
C ILE A 155 -30.57 29.69 3.32
N TYR A 156 -30.63 28.55 4.00
CA TYR A 156 -30.15 27.27 3.48
C TYR A 156 -31.04 26.78 2.32
N VAL A 157 -30.44 26.47 1.15
CA VAL A 157 -31.17 26.07 -0.08
C VAL A 157 -30.84 24.62 -0.50
N GLY A 158 -30.09 23.88 0.32
CA GLY A 158 -29.71 22.49 0.02
C GLY A 158 -30.80 21.45 0.36
N SER A 159 -30.85 20.36 -0.41
CA SER A 159 -31.76 19.22 -0.17
C SER A 159 -31.15 18.09 0.67
N ASN A 160 -29.84 18.12 0.93
CA ASN A 160 -29.13 17.09 1.71
C ASN A 160 -28.84 17.57 3.12
N VAL A 161 -29.04 16.72 4.12
CA VAL A 161 -28.73 17.07 5.51
C VAL A 161 -27.23 17.31 5.67
N GLU A 162 -26.91 18.53 6.11
CA GLU A 162 -25.66 19.02 6.68
C GLU A 162 -25.06 18.01 7.66
N THR A 163 -23.98 17.31 7.30
CA THR A 163 -23.02 16.63 8.20
C THR A 163 -21.95 15.89 7.41
N SER A 164 -22.32 15.08 6.40
CA SER A 164 -21.41 14.15 5.71
C SER A 164 -20.23 14.82 4.99
N GLY A 165 -20.45 15.87 4.19
CA GLY A 165 -19.37 16.52 3.42
C GLY A 165 -18.28 17.16 4.28
N ARG A 166 -18.66 17.68 5.46
CA ARG A 166 -17.72 18.25 6.43
C ARG A 166 -16.85 17.18 7.07
N TYR A 167 -17.44 16.05 7.48
CA TYR A 167 -16.67 14.93 8.06
C TYR A 167 -15.60 14.41 7.10
N HIS A 168 -15.93 14.27 5.81
CA HIS A 168 -14.94 13.89 4.80
C HIS A 168 -13.86 14.97 4.63
N THR A 169 -14.26 16.24 4.64
CA THR A 169 -13.34 17.38 4.53
C THR A 169 -12.32 17.43 5.66
N ASP A 170 -12.76 17.29 6.91
CA ASP A 170 -11.89 17.35 8.09
C ASP A 170 -10.91 16.16 8.09
N TRP A 171 -11.40 14.97 7.74
CA TRP A 171 -10.56 13.77 7.60
C TRP A 171 -9.52 13.91 6.48
N LEU A 172 -9.91 14.44 5.33
CA LEU A 172 -9.00 14.73 4.22
C LEU A 172 -7.96 15.79 4.58
N ASN A 173 -8.36 16.83 5.32
CA ASN A 173 -7.45 17.87 5.80
C ASN A 173 -6.41 17.32 6.79
N MET A 174 -6.79 16.34 7.62
CA MET A 174 -5.86 15.63 8.50
C MET A 174 -4.91 14.70 7.70
N MET A 175 -5.44 13.86 6.81
CA MET A 175 -4.62 12.86 6.10
C MET A 175 -3.68 13.47 5.07
N TYR A 176 -4.12 14.48 4.31
CA TYR A 176 -3.37 15.00 3.17
C TYR A 176 -1.93 15.45 3.50
N PRO A 177 -1.68 16.32 4.50
CA PRO A 177 -0.33 16.75 4.81
C PRO A 177 0.57 15.61 5.30
N ARG A 178 -0.01 14.69 6.09
CA ARG A 178 0.69 13.52 6.63
C ARG A 178 1.16 12.61 5.50
N LEU A 179 0.32 12.35 4.49
CA LEU A 179 0.68 11.53 3.33
C LEU A 179 1.75 12.19 2.43
N ILE A 180 1.70 13.52 2.25
CA ILE A 180 2.74 14.26 1.52
C ILE A 180 4.10 14.05 2.19
N LEU A 181 4.18 14.24 3.51
CA LEU A 181 5.42 14.07 4.27
C LEU A 181 5.89 12.60 4.29
N ALA A 182 4.96 11.65 4.42
CA ALA A 182 5.24 10.22 4.38
C ALA A 182 5.89 9.80 3.04
N LYS A 183 5.39 10.30 1.90
CA LYS A 183 5.98 10.03 0.58
C LYS A 183 7.45 10.49 0.48
N ASN A 184 7.79 11.60 1.10
CA ASN A 184 9.17 12.11 1.11
C ASN A 184 10.13 11.20 1.88
N LEU A 185 9.65 10.55 2.94
CA LEU A 185 10.45 9.63 3.75
C LEU A 185 10.74 8.30 3.05
N LEU A 186 9.84 7.83 2.17
CA LEU A 186 9.99 6.54 1.48
C LEU A 186 11.23 6.48 0.57
N THR A 187 11.94 5.35 0.55
CA THR A 187 12.96 5.05 -0.49
C THR A 187 12.30 4.96 -1.87
N GLN A 188 13.08 5.02 -2.96
CA GLN A 188 12.54 4.88 -4.33
C GLN A 188 11.82 3.55 -4.54
N ASP A 189 12.35 2.48 -3.95
CA ASP A 189 11.74 1.17 -3.87
C ASP A 189 10.88 0.99 -2.60
N GLY A 190 10.37 2.09 -2.02
CA GLY A 190 9.54 2.07 -0.82
C GLY A 190 8.06 1.89 -1.13
N VAL A 191 7.29 1.41 -0.15
CA VAL A 191 5.84 1.14 -0.29
C VAL A 191 5.07 1.58 0.95
N ILE A 192 3.84 2.05 0.76
CA ILE A 192 2.89 2.35 1.82
C ILE A 192 1.68 1.42 1.75
N PHE A 193 1.26 0.92 2.91
CA PHE A 193 0.04 0.16 3.14
C PHE A 193 -0.86 0.96 4.09
N LEU A 194 -2.13 1.15 3.73
CA LEU A 194 -3.08 1.91 4.55
C LEU A 194 -4.34 1.10 4.75
N SER A 195 -4.68 0.82 6.01
CA SER A 195 -5.93 0.15 6.36
C SER A 195 -7.09 1.15 6.35
N ILE A 196 -8.23 0.74 5.79
CA ILE A 196 -9.45 1.57 5.76
C ILE A 196 -10.69 0.70 5.59
N ASP A 197 -11.83 1.13 6.11
CA ASP A 197 -13.12 0.47 5.87
C ASP A 197 -13.78 0.97 4.57
N GLY A 198 -15.03 0.58 4.33
CA GLY A 198 -15.81 1.03 3.18
C GLY A 198 -16.23 2.51 3.22
N THR A 199 -16.02 3.22 4.33
CA THR A 199 -16.52 4.61 4.52
C THR A 199 -15.66 5.61 3.76
N GLU A 200 -14.34 5.57 3.95
CA GLU A 200 -13.40 6.55 3.37
C GLU A 200 -12.52 5.98 2.25
N VAL A 201 -12.68 4.71 1.88
CA VAL A 201 -11.81 4.05 0.87
C VAL A 201 -11.73 4.82 -0.44
N SER A 202 -12.84 5.35 -0.94
CA SER A 202 -12.87 6.12 -2.18
C SER A 202 -12.08 7.43 -2.04
N ASN A 203 -12.34 8.19 -0.96
CA ASN A 203 -11.67 9.46 -0.71
C ASN A 203 -10.16 9.27 -0.49
N LEU A 204 -9.76 8.24 0.26
CA LEU A 204 -8.36 7.90 0.49
C LEU A 204 -7.67 7.47 -0.80
N GLU A 205 -8.32 6.70 -1.67
CA GLU A 205 -7.74 6.29 -2.94
C GLU A 205 -7.48 7.50 -3.85
N HIS A 206 -8.43 8.44 -3.96
CA HIS A 206 -8.22 9.68 -4.71
C HIS A 206 -7.12 10.55 -4.09
N LEU A 207 -7.03 10.58 -2.76
CA LEU A 207 -5.98 11.29 -2.04
C LEU A 207 -4.60 10.70 -2.34
N LEU A 208 -4.47 9.38 -2.30
CA LEU A 208 -3.24 8.66 -2.64
C LEU A 208 -2.88 8.82 -4.12
N ASN A 209 -3.85 8.80 -5.04
CA ASN A 209 -3.61 9.12 -6.45
C ASN A 209 -3.05 10.53 -6.61
N ASN A 210 -3.55 11.51 -5.85
CA ASN A 210 -3.01 12.88 -5.89
C ASN A 210 -1.58 12.99 -5.32
N VAL A 211 -1.27 12.22 -4.27
CA VAL A 211 0.04 12.29 -3.59
C VAL A 211 1.10 11.43 -4.30
N PHE A 212 0.79 10.18 -4.63
CA PHE A 212 1.71 9.19 -5.19
C PHE A 212 1.69 9.11 -6.72
N GLY A 213 0.60 9.56 -7.36
CA GLY A 213 0.32 9.26 -8.77
C GLY A 213 -0.46 7.94 -8.91
N GLU A 214 -1.48 7.93 -9.75
CA GLU A 214 -2.31 6.75 -9.99
C GLU A 214 -1.49 5.61 -10.62
N GLU A 215 -0.50 5.94 -11.44
CA GLU A 215 0.45 5.00 -12.03
C GLU A 215 1.22 4.19 -10.98
N ASN A 216 1.38 4.75 -9.77
CA ASN A 216 2.09 4.12 -8.66
C ASN A 216 1.18 3.27 -7.75
N LYS A 217 -0.12 3.19 -8.05
CA LYS A 217 -1.05 2.26 -7.38
C LYS A 217 -0.64 0.82 -7.67
N ILE A 218 -0.46 0.02 -6.62
CA ILE A 218 -0.17 -1.41 -6.75
C ILE A 218 -1.48 -2.20 -6.84
N THR A 219 -2.30 -2.12 -5.78
CA THR A 219 -3.59 -2.80 -5.67
C THR A 219 -4.35 -2.27 -4.45
N SER A 220 -5.65 -2.58 -4.40
CA SER A 220 -6.44 -2.53 -3.16
C SER A 220 -6.64 -3.97 -2.69
N ILE A 221 -6.17 -4.30 -1.49
CA ILE A 221 -6.33 -5.63 -0.90
C ILE A 221 -7.66 -5.67 -0.17
N CYS A 222 -8.43 -6.73 -0.37
CA CYS A 222 -9.61 -7.05 0.42
C CYS A 222 -9.19 -8.00 1.57
N TRP A 223 -9.21 -7.50 2.80
CA TRP A 223 -8.90 -8.29 3.99
C TRP A 223 -10.20 -8.74 4.66
N GLN A 224 -10.42 -10.05 4.72
CA GLN A 224 -11.55 -10.64 5.44
C GLN A 224 -11.34 -10.51 6.95
N LYS A 225 -11.98 -9.52 7.55
CA LYS A 225 -11.80 -9.14 8.97
C LYS A 225 -12.69 -9.92 9.93
N LYS A 226 -13.73 -10.60 9.43
CA LYS A 226 -14.67 -11.42 10.22
C LYS A 226 -14.68 -12.87 9.75
N VAL A 227 -14.86 -13.79 10.70
CA VAL A 227 -15.01 -15.23 10.43
C VAL A 227 -16.43 -15.56 10.01
N SER A 228 -17.41 -14.98 10.72
CA SER A 228 -18.84 -15.23 10.51
C SER A 228 -19.57 -13.93 10.15
N PRO A 229 -20.59 -13.99 9.28
CA PRO A 229 -21.43 -12.84 8.97
C PRO A 229 -22.14 -12.28 10.22
N ALA A 230 -22.39 -10.98 10.21
CA ALA A 230 -23.23 -10.29 11.18
C ALA A 230 -24.71 -10.53 10.85
N ASN A 231 -25.37 -11.37 11.64
CA ASN A 231 -26.78 -11.75 11.43
C ASN A 231 -27.77 -10.60 11.65
N ASP A 232 -27.33 -9.53 12.32
CA ASP A 232 -28.08 -8.29 12.57
C ASP A 232 -27.85 -7.22 11.48
N ALA A 233 -27.03 -7.51 10.46
CA ALA A 233 -26.81 -6.59 9.36
C ALA A 233 -28.10 -6.36 8.56
N LYS A 234 -28.48 -5.09 8.39
CA LYS A 234 -29.67 -4.70 7.62
C LYS A 234 -29.58 -5.06 6.13
N TRP A 235 -28.38 -5.03 5.56
CA TRP A 235 -28.13 -5.23 4.14
C TRP A 235 -27.18 -6.42 3.92
N PHE A 236 -25.88 -6.15 3.85
CA PHE A 236 -24.82 -7.14 3.78
C PHE A 236 -23.96 -7.03 5.04
N SER A 237 -23.44 -8.16 5.50
CA SER A 237 -22.43 -8.13 6.55
C SER A 237 -21.14 -7.49 6.02
N SER A 238 -20.63 -6.49 6.76
CA SER A 238 -19.31 -5.92 6.50
C SER A 238 -18.23 -6.87 7.02
N ASP A 239 -17.87 -7.83 6.17
CA ASP A 239 -16.94 -8.92 6.49
C ASP A 239 -15.50 -8.63 6.08
N HIS A 240 -15.27 -7.53 5.35
CA HIS A 240 -13.94 -7.13 4.91
C HIS A 240 -13.69 -5.64 5.10
N ASP A 241 -12.41 -5.31 5.22
CA ASP A 241 -11.85 -3.97 5.08
C ASP A 241 -10.86 -3.96 3.91
N PHE A 242 -10.43 -2.76 3.53
CA PHE A 242 -9.47 -2.55 2.46
C PHE A 242 -8.09 -2.22 3.03
N ILE A 243 -7.05 -2.68 2.33
CA ILE A 243 -5.68 -2.19 2.53
C ILE A 243 -5.19 -1.64 1.20
N LEU A 244 -5.05 -0.32 1.10
CA LEU A 244 -4.57 0.33 -0.11
C LEU A 244 -3.04 0.27 -0.17
N VAL A 245 -2.50 -0.10 -1.34
CA VAL A 245 -1.05 -0.30 -1.54
C VAL A 245 -0.54 0.60 -2.65
N TYR A 246 0.39 1.50 -2.31
CA TYR A 246 1.06 2.38 -3.26
C TYR A 246 2.58 2.27 -3.09
N ALA A 247 3.30 2.15 -4.20
CA ALA A 247 4.76 2.28 -4.19
C ALA A 247 5.15 3.74 -4.35
N LYS A 248 6.36 4.13 -3.93
CA LYS A 248 6.94 5.41 -4.34
C LYS A 248 7.26 5.39 -5.84
N ASN A 249 7.76 4.25 -6.32
CA ASN A 249 7.96 3.96 -7.74
C ASN A 249 7.57 2.50 -8.02
N LYS A 250 6.46 2.30 -8.72
CA LYS A 250 5.92 0.97 -9.04
C LYS A 250 6.81 0.17 -9.99
N ASP A 251 7.56 0.81 -10.87
CA ASP A 251 8.42 0.11 -11.84
C ASP A 251 9.55 -0.63 -11.15
N ILE A 252 10.02 -0.11 -10.01
CA ILE A 252 11.12 -0.66 -9.21
C ILE A 252 10.62 -1.62 -8.13
N TRP A 253 9.52 -1.27 -7.44
CA TRP A 253 9.06 -2.07 -6.31
C TRP A 253 8.39 -3.38 -6.75
N ARG A 254 8.70 -4.49 -6.06
CA ARG A 254 8.02 -5.78 -6.20
C ARG A 254 7.79 -6.38 -4.81
N PRO A 255 6.63 -7.01 -4.56
CA PRO A 255 6.44 -7.76 -3.33
C PRO A 255 7.30 -9.03 -3.35
N LYS A 256 7.76 -9.47 -2.18
CA LYS A 256 8.34 -10.81 -2.03
C LYS A 256 7.29 -11.86 -2.37
N LYS A 257 7.71 -12.89 -3.09
CA LYS A 257 6.86 -14.05 -3.36
C LYS A 257 6.69 -14.87 -2.07
N LEU A 258 5.53 -15.48 -1.91
CA LEU A 258 5.18 -16.31 -0.75
C LEU A 258 5.47 -17.77 -1.05
N LYS A 259 5.98 -18.49 -0.04
CA LYS A 259 6.12 -19.94 -0.13
C LYS A 259 4.77 -20.59 -0.43
N ARG A 260 4.79 -21.66 -1.22
CA ARG A 260 3.59 -22.46 -1.50
C ARG A 260 3.01 -23.04 -0.21
N THR A 261 1.69 -23.03 -0.10
CA THR A 261 0.97 -23.70 0.97
C THR A 261 0.99 -25.22 0.78
N GLY A 262 0.73 -25.99 1.85
CA GLY A 262 0.60 -27.45 1.75
C GLY A 262 -0.50 -27.88 0.76
N GLU A 263 -1.61 -27.14 0.71
CA GLU A 263 -2.66 -27.35 -0.29
C GLU A 263 -2.13 -27.16 -1.72
N GLN A 264 -1.37 -26.10 -1.98
CA GLN A 264 -0.78 -25.86 -3.31
C GLN A 264 0.24 -26.93 -3.70
N LEU A 265 1.03 -27.42 -2.74
CA LEU A 265 1.99 -28.51 -2.96
C LEU A 265 1.27 -29.83 -3.24
N SER A 266 0.09 -30.07 -2.66
CA SER A 266 -0.69 -31.31 -2.87
C SER A 266 -1.15 -31.53 -4.32
N TYR A 267 -1.16 -30.48 -5.14
CA TYR A 267 -1.45 -30.58 -6.58
C TYR A 267 -0.28 -31.13 -7.40
N TYR A 268 0.94 -31.14 -6.86
CA TYR A 268 2.10 -31.71 -7.50
C TYR A 268 2.19 -33.19 -7.13
N LYS A 269 2.21 -34.05 -8.14
CA LYS A 269 2.28 -35.51 -7.98
C LYS A 269 3.22 -36.06 -9.04
N ASN A 270 3.65 -37.31 -8.87
CA ASN A 270 4.44 -38.00 -9.88
C ASN A 270 3.83 -39.36 -10.26
N PRO A 271 2.62 -39.37 -10.85
CA PRO A 271 1.89 -40.62 -11.13
C PRO A 271 2.54 -41.49 -12.22
N ASP A 272 3.40 -40.90 -13.04
CA ASP A 272 4.06 -41.54 -14.18
C ASP A 272 5.57 -41.77 -13.96
N HIS A 273 6.04 -41.64 -12.72
CA HIS A 273 7.44 -41.84 -12.33
C HIS A 273 8.44 -41.02 -13.17
N ASP A 274 8.07 -39.78 -13.49
CA ASP A 274 8.93 -38.86 -14.22
C ASP A 274 10.23 -38.57 -13.45
N PRO A 275 11.41 -38.68 -14.08
CA PRO A 275 12.70 -38.46 -13.41
C PRO A 275 12.90 -37.02 -12.93
N LYS A 276 12.14 -36.04 -13.44
CA LYS A 276 12.19 -34.64 -12.97
C LYS A 276 11.40 -34.40 -11.67
N GLY A 277 10.72 -35.42 -11.16
CA GLY A 277 10.00 -35.38 -9.90
C GLY A 277 8.55 -34.94 -10.02
N GLU A 278 8.00 -34.41 -8.93
CA GLU A 278 6.59 -34.04 -8.84
C GLU A 278 6.22 -32.89 -9.78
N TRP A 279 5.06 -33.01 -10.43
CA TRP A 279 4.56 -32.04 -11.39
C TRP A 279 3.04 -31.87 -11.24
N ASN A 280 2.54 -30.71 -11.65
CA ASN A 280 1.11 -30.45 -11.77
C ASN A 280 0.70 -30.38 -13.25
N SER A 281 -0.50 -30.86 -13.57
CA SER A 281 -1.03 -30.90 -14.93
C SER A 281 -1.74 -29.58 -15.28
N ALA A 282 -1.29 -28.89 -16.31
CA ALA A 282 -1.96 -27.68 -16.81
C ALA A 282 -2.55 -27.88 -18.21
N THR A 283 -3.63 -27.16 -18.51
CA THR A 283 -4.22 -27.15 -19.86
C THR A 283 -3.23 -26.63 -20.89
N TYR A 284 -3.17 -27.28 -22.05
CA TYR A 284 -2.27 -26.88 -23.13
C TYR A 284 -2.90 -25.90 -24.13
N THR A 285 -4.16 -25.52 -23.91
CA THR A 285 -4.89 -24.54 -24.72
C THR A 285 -5.03 -23.21 -23.99
N CYS A 286 -5.27 -22.13 -24.74
CA CYS A 286 -5.66 -20.82 -24.25
C CYS A 286 -6.99 -20.39 -24.89
N ASN A 287 -7.74 -19.50 -24.24
CA ASN A 287 -9.04 -19.03 -24.73
C ASN A 287 -8.87 -17.94 -25.80
N LYS A 288 -8.26 -18.31 -26.92
CA LYS A 288 -8.04 -17.47 -28.12
C LYS A 288 -8.45 -18.23 -29.35
N SER A 289 -8.99 -17.51 -30.32
CA SER A 289 -9.42 -18.08 -31.59
C SER A 289 -8.28 -18.26 -32.58
N MET A 290 -8.48 -19.12 -33.59
CA MET A 290 -7.52 -19.30 -34.69
C MET A 290 -7.27 -18.00 -35.49
N HIS A 291 -8.23 -17.08 -35.52
CA HIS A 291 -8.05 -15.78 -36.18
C HIS A 291 -7.21 -14.81 -35.34
N GLU A 292 -7.38 -14.82 -34.00
CA GLU A 292 -6.57 -13.99 -33.10
C GLU A 292 -5.10 -14.46 -33.00
N ARG A 293 -4.87 -15.78 -33.12
CA ARG A 293 -3.56 -16.42 -32.95
C ARG A 293 -3.39 -17.59 -33.94
N PRO A 294 -3.28 -17.31 -35.25
CA PRO A 294 -3.19 -18.36 -36.28
C PRO A 294 -1.93 -19.22 -36.13
N ASN A 295 -0.84 -18.66 -35.61
CA ASN A 295 0.41 -19.38 -35.33
C ASN A 295 0.29 -20.42 -34.20
N LEU A 296 -0.83 -20.45 -33.46
CA LEU A 296 -1.10 -21.40 -32.38
C LEU A 296 -2.12 -22.49 -32.79
N TYR A 297 -2.59 -22.47 -34.04
CA TYR A 297 -3.52 -23.45 -34.59
C TYR A 297 -2.78 -24.40 -35.53
N TYR A 298 -2.31 -25.52 -35.00
CA TYR A 298 -1.54 -26.54 -35.73
C TYR A 298 -1.79 -27.93 -35.11
N PRO A 299 -1.55 -29.04 -35.82
CA PRO A 299 -1.75 -30.36 -35.25
C PRO A 299 -0.61 -30.76 -34.30
N ILE A 300 -0.95 -31.50 -33.25
CA ILE A 300 0.01 -32.20 -32.38
C ILE A 300 -0.27 -33.70 -32.48
N VAL A 301 0.75 -34.50 -32.77
CA VAL A 301 0.62 -35.96 -32.82
C VAL A 301 0.72 -36.55 -31.41
N ASN A 302 -0.26 -37.37 -31.02
CA ASN A 302 -0.11 -38.19 -29.82
C ASN A 302 0.85 -39.35 -30.12
N PRO A 303 2.00 -39.47 -29.43
CA PRO A 303 3.01 -40.50 -29.73
C PRO A 303 2.54 -41.93 -29.44
N ASN A 304 1.48 -42.12 -28.66
CA ASN A 304 0.96 -43.45 -28.30
C ASN A 304 -0.08 -43.96 -29.30
N THR A 305 -0.92 -43.06 -29.85
CA THR A 305 -1.99 -43.42 -30.80
C THR A 305 -1.66 -43.09 -32.25
N MET A 306 -0.62 -42.26 -32.47
CA MET A 306 -0.27 -41.67 -33.77
C MET A 306 -1.36 -40.77 -34.37
N GLU A 307 -2.38 -40.40 -33.60
CA GLU A 307 -3.45 -39.51 -34.06
C GLU A 307 -3.03 -38.04 -34.02
N GLU A 308 -3.41 -37.29 -35.06
CA GLU A 308 -3.28 -35.83 -35.09
C GLU A 308 -4.41 -35.16 -34.30
N VAL A 309 -4.01 -34.33 -33.34
CA VAL A 309 -4.93 -33.57 -32.52
C VAL A 309 -4.86 -32.10 -32.92
N TRP A 310 -6.00 -31.57 -33.34
CA TRP A 310 -6.19 -30.14 -33.58
C TRP A 310 -6.84 -29.49 -32.36
N PRO A 311 -6.43 -28.27 -31.97
CA PRO A 311 -7.14 -27.53 -30.95
C PRO A 311 -8.50 -27.06 -31.49
N LYS A 312 -9.38 -26.58 -30.61
CA LYS A 312 -10.64 -25.98 -31.06
C LYS A 312 -10.35 -24.63 -31.72
N GLU A 313 -11.15 -24.24 -32.71
CA GLU A 313 -11.04 -22.94 -33.36
C GLU A 313 -11.24 -21.76 -32.40
N THR A 314 -11.94 -21.99 -31.28
CA THR A 314 -12.18 -21.00 -30.21
C THR A 314 -11.18 -21.10 -29.05
N ALA A 315 -10.33 -22.12 -29.01
CA ALA A 315 -9.36 -22.34 -27.94
C ALA A 315 -8.11 -23.04 -28.50
N VAL A 316 -7.23 -22.25 -29.12
CA VAL A 316 -5.97 -22.69 -29.73
C VAL A 316 -4.92 -23.10 -28.69
N TRP A 317 -3.77 -23.62 -29.13
CA TRP A 317 -2.69 -24.00 -28.22
C TRP A 317 -2.11 -22.80 -27.47
N LYS A 318 -1.54 -23.06 -26.30
CA LYS A 318 -0.90 -22.04 -25.47
C LYS A 318 0.50 -21.68 -25.96
N TYR A 319 1.15 -22.58 -26.70
CA TYR A 319 2.55 -22.45 -27.10
C TYR A 319 2.70 -22.61 -28.63
N SER A 320 3.71 -21.97 -29.21
CA SER A 320 4.04 -22.11 -30.64
C SER A 320 4.54 -23.52 -30.96
N LYS A 321 4.57 -23.86 -32.25
CA LYS A 321 5.04 -25.16 -32.73
C LYS A 321 6.46 -25.47 -32.24
N ASP A 322 7.38 -24.51 -32.30
CA ASP A 322 8.77 -24.70 -31.85
C ASP A 322 8.87 -25.04 -30.35
N ILE A 323 8.07 -24.37 -29.51
CA ILE A 323 8.04 -24.67 -28.07
C ILE A 323 7.42 -26.05 -27.83
N THR A 324 6.39 -26.41 -28.58
CA THR A 324 5.75 -27.73 -28.49
C THR A 324 6.70 -28.85 -28.90
N GLU A 325 7.49 -28.67 -29.97
CA GLU A 325 8.52 -29.63 -30.37
C GLU A 325 9.56 -29.82 -29.26
N LYS A 326 10.00 -28.72 -28.63
CA LYS A 326 10.86 -28.79 -27.44
C LYS A 326 10.20 -29.59 -26.31
N TYR A 327 8.93 -29.36 -26.03
CA TYR A 327 8.19 -30.08 -24.98
C TYR A 327 7.98 -31.56 -25.30
N ILE A 328 7.81 -31.93 -26.56
CA ILE A 328 7.76 -33.32 -27.00
C ILE A 328 9.11 -33.99 -26.72
N ASN A 329 10.21 -33.37 -27.13
CA ASN A 329 11.57 -33.88 -26.90
C ASN A 329 11.90 -34.03 -25.40
N GLU A 330 11.41 -33.10 -24.59
CA GLU A 330 11.57 -33.13 -23.12
C GLU A 330 10.52 -34.00 -22.40
N LYS A 331 9.64 -34.70 -23.12
CA LYS A 331 8.54 -35.53 -22.56
C LYS A 331 7.63 -34.78 -21.57
N ARG A 332 7.42 -33.48 -21.83
CA ARG A 332 6.58 -32.57 -21.02
C ARG A 332 5.09 -32.66 -21.34
N LEU A 333 4.72 -33.19 -22.50
CA LEU A 333 3.32 -33.39 -22.85
C LEU A 333 2.81 -34.66 -22.16
N TYR A 334 1.74 -34.49 -21.39
CA TYR A 334 1.08 -35.55 -20.65
C TYR A 334 -0.25 -35.90 -21.33
N TRP A 335 -0.39 -37.17 -21.68
CA TRP A 335 -1.52 -37.71 -22.46
C TRP A 335 -2.48 -38.55 -21.59
N GLY A 336 -2.57 -38.24 -20.30
CA GLY A 336 -3.34 -39.06 -19.35
C GLY A 336 -2.55 -40.28 -18.87
N ILE A 337 -3.09 -40.99 -17.89
CA ILE A 337 -2.41 -42.12 -17.23
C ILE A 337 -2.24 -43.32 -18.16
N ASP A 338 -3.18 -43.49 -19.09
CA ASP A 338 -3.19 -44.51 -20.14
C ASP A 338 -2.50 -44.04 -21.44
N GLY A 339 -2.16 -42.75 -21.53
CA GLY A 339 -1.57 -42.15 -22.73
C GLY A 339 -2.56 -41.90 -23.87
N LEU A 340 -3.86 -42.08 -23.64
CA LEU A 340 -4.92 -42.04 -24.68
C LEU A 340 -5.76 -40.76 -24.65
N ALA A 341 -5.40 -39.78 -23.83
CA ALA A 341 -6.15 -38.53 -23.76
C ALA A 341 -6.18 -37.84 -25.14
N LYS A 342 -7.37 -37.38 -25.55
CA LYS A 342 -7.53 -36.69 -26.83
C LYS A 342 -6.75 -35.38 -26.93
N PHE A 343 -6.57 -34.67 -25.82
CA PHE A 343 -5.84 -33.40 -25.79
C PHE A 343 -4.68 -33.49 -24.80
N PRO A 344 -3.47 -33.05 -25.17
CA PRO A 344 -2.35 -33.08 -24.26
C PRO A 344 -2.54 -32.04 -23.15
N ARG A 345 -1.96 -32.34 -21.99
CA ARG A 345 -1.69 -31.39 -20.91
C ARG A 345 -0.18 -31.16 -20.83
N VAL A 346 0.25 -30.09 -20.16
CA VAL A 346 1.69 -29.87 -19.88
C VAL A 346 2.00 -30.18 -18.42
N LYS A 347 3.12 -30.85 -18.20
CA LYS A 347 3.73 -31.04 -16.88
C LYS A 347 4.42 -29.76 -16.44
N LEU A 348 3.99 -29.23 -15.28
CA LEU A 348 4.64 -28.12 -14.60
C LEU A 348 5.39 -28.68 -13.39
N TYR A 349 6.71 -28.86 -13.49
CA TYR A 349 7.53 -29.49 -12.45
C TYR A 349 7.70 -28.57 -11.26
N LEU A 350 7.51 -29.10 -10.05
CA LEU A 350 7.68 -28.34 -8.80
C LEU A 350 9.08 -27.75 -8.68
N SER A 351 10.10 -28.49 -9.12
CA SER A 351 11.51 -28.07 -9.13
C SER A 351 11.80 -26.84 -10.00
N GLU A 352 10.92 -26.52 -10.95
CA GLU A 352 11.03 -25.37 -11.85
C GLU A 352 10.12 -24.21 -11.42
N MET A 353 9.32 -24.39 -10.37
CA MET A 353 8.35 -23.40 -9.92
C MET A 353 8.96 -22.48 -8.86
N ASP A 354 9.02 -21.19 -9.15
CA ASP A 354 9.33 -20.15 -8.15
C ASP A 354 8.16 -19.95 -7.18
N ASP A 355 8.38 -19.27 -6.06
CA ASP A 355 7.35 -18.94 -5.05
C ASP A 355 6.13 -18.22 -5.66
N VAL A 356 5.05 -18.11 -4.89
CA VAL A 356 3.74 -17.65 -5.36
C VAL A 356 3.61 -16.13 -5.23
N VAL A 357 3.09 -15.48 -6.27
CA VAL A 357 2.74 -14.05 -6.21
C VAL A 357 1.58 -13.85 -5.23
N PRO A 358 1.65 -12.88 -4.29
CA PRO A 358 0.58 -12.63 -3.34
C PRO A 358 -0.73 -12.23 -4.04
N ARG A 359 -1.86 -12.73 -3.52
CA ARG A 359 -3.20 -12.37 -4.01
C ARG A 359 -3.71 -11.10 -3.34
N SER A 360 -4.66 -10.42 -3.97
CA SER A 360 -5.33 -9.23 -3.43
C SER A 360 -6.52 -9.53 -2.52
N ILE A 361 -6.89 -10.79 -2.32
CA ILE A 361 -7.90 -11.21 -1.34
C ILE A 361 -7.19 -11.99 -0.24
N TRP A 362 -7.24 -11.47 0.99
CA TRP A 362 -6.59 -12.05 2.16
C TRP A 362 -7.63 -12.58 3.13
N ASN A 363 -7.67 -13.91 3.24
CA ASN A 363 -8.62 -14.59 4.13
C ASN A 363 -8.15 -14.53 5.58
N TYR A 364 -9.10 -14.52 6.52
CA TYR A 364 -8.76 -14.48 7.95
C TYR A 364 -7.87 -15.65 8.39
N GLY A 365 -7.98 -16.81 7.75
CA GLY A 365 -7.16 -17.98 8.09
C GLY A 365 -5.66 -17.73 7.88
N ASP A 366 -5.32 -16.89 6.90
CA ASP A 366 -3.94 -16.62 6.51
C ASP A 366 -3.33 -15.44 7.27
N VAL A 367 -4.13 -14.43 7.58
CA VAL A 367 -3.66 -13.13 8.10
C VAL A 367 -4.34 -12.69 9.40
N GLY A 368 -5.24 -13.50 9.96
CA GLY A 368 -6.00 -13.19 11.17
C GLY A 368 -7.25 -12.35 10.92
N HIS A 369 -8.03 -12.18 11.98
CA HIS A 369 -9.29 -11.42 12.02
C HIS A 369 -9.37 -10.58 13.30
N THR A 370 -10.33 -9.65 13.38
CA THR A 370 -10.44 -8.69 14.48
C THR A 370 -10.55 -9.35 15.86
N GLN A 371 -11.38 -10.38 16.01
CA GLN A 371 -11.52 -11.09 17.29
C GLN A 371 -10.21 -11.76 17.75
N GLN A 372 -9.39 -12.26 16.81
CA GLN A 372 -8.08 -12.81 17.14
C GLN A 372 -7.15 -11.71 17.66
N ALA A 373 -7.16 -10.54 17.03
CA ALA A 373 -6.35 -9.39 17.47
C ALA A 373 -6.69 -8.94 18.89
N THR A 374 -7.98 -8.87 19.24
CA THR A 374 -8.43 -8.55 20.61
C THR A 374 -7.92 -9.57 21.62
N ASN A 375 -7.92 -10.86 21.27
CA ASN A 375 -7.41 -11.92 22.15
C ASN A 375 -5.89 -11.85 22.28
N GLU A 376 -5.16 -11.59 21.20
CA GLU A 376 -3.70 -11.40 21.20
C GLU A 376 -3.28 -10.28 22.17
N ILE A 377 -3.99 -9.15 22.17
CA ILE A 377 -3.74 -8.06 23.14
C ILE A 377 -4.09 -8.50 24.56
N LYS A 378 -5.24 -9.12 24.79
CA LYS A 378 -5.63 -9.60 26.13
C LYS A 378 -4.58 -10.55 26.71
N GLU A 379 -4.06 -11.47 25.91
CA GLU A 379 -3.01 -12.40 26.35
C GLU A 379 -1.73 -11.69 26.81
N LEU A 380 -1.33 -10.60 26.12
CA LEU A 380 -0.18 -9.79 26.52
C LEU A 380 -0.39 -9.05 27.85
N PHE A 381 -1.64 -8.71 28.17
CA PHE A 381 -2.01 -7.94 29.37
C PHE A 381 -2.81 -8.78 30.38
N SER A 382 -2.46 -10.07 30.54
CA SER A 382 -3.02 -10.96 31.57
C SER A 382 -4.55 -11.07 31.56
N GLY A 383 -5.16 -10.95 30.39
CA GLY A 383 -6.60 -11.03 30.16
C GLY A 383 -7.31 -9.68 30.09
N GLU A 384 -6.64 -8.56 30.39
CA GLU A 384 -7.24 -7.23 30.40
C GLU A 384 -7.41 -6.66 28.99
N GLN A 385 -8.58 -6.05 28.74
CA GLN A 385 -8.83 -5.33 27.49
C GLN A 385 -8.32 -3.90 27.60
N VAL A 386 -7.05 -3.69 27.23
CA VAL A 386 -6.40 -2.36 27.28
C VAL A 386 -6.52 -1.58 25.96
N PHE A 387 -7.02 -2.21 24.89
CA PHE A 387 -7.20 -1.59 23.58
C PHE A 387 -8.38 -2.23 22.85
N ASP A 388 -9.21 -1.43 22.18
CA ASP A 388 -10.49 -1.89 21.64
C ASP A 388 -10.40 -2.49 20.25
N THR A 389 -9.64 -1.85 19.35
CA THR A 389 -9.65 -2.17 17.91
C THR A 389 -8.25 -2.49 17.36
N PRO A 390 -7.48 -3.40 17.99
CA PRO A 390 -6.15 -3.72 17.51
C PRO A 390 -6.21 -4.43 16.15
N LYS A 391 -5.18 -4.25 15.33
CA LYS A 391 -4.99 -5.06 14.12
C LYS A 391 -4.33 -6.40 14.46
N PRO A 392 -4.61 -7.49 13.71
CA PRO A 392 -4.02 -8.80 14.01
C PRO A 392 -2.52 -8.84 13.74
N LEU A 393 -1.74 -9.46 14.62
CA LEU A 393 -0.29 -9.57 14.47
C LEU A 393 0.10 -10.24 13.13
N LYS A 394 -0.63 -11.29 12.74
CA LYS A 394 -0.40 -12.01 11.47
C LYS A 394 -0.58 -11.13 10.22
N LEU A 395 -1.49 -10.15 10.28
CA LEU A 395 -1.75 -9.24 9.16
C LEU A 395 -0.53 -8.35 8.92
N LEU A 396 -0.01 -7.74 9.99
CA LEU A 396 1.15 -6.87 9.93
C LEU A 396 2.41 -7.65 9.56
N ARG A 397 2.58 -8.87 10.10
CA ARG A 397 3.68 -9.76 9.72
C ARG A 397 3.67 -10.06 8.22
N ARG A 398 2.48 -10.33 7.63
CA ARG A 398 2.35 -10.52 6.18
C ARG A 398 2.79 -9.28 5.42
N ILE A 399 2.41 -8.09 5.85
CA ILE A 399 2.81 -6.82 5.19
C ILE A 399 4.34 -6.65 5.24
N VAL A 400 4.96 -6.87 6.41
CA VAL A 400 6.42 -6.79 6.60
C VAL A 400 7.14 -7.81 5.71
N GLN A 401 6.69 -9.07 5.74
CA GLN A 401 7.24 -10.17 4.93
C GLN A 401 7.22 -9.86 3.42
N LEU A 402 6.15 -9.23 2.93
CA LEU A 402 6.02 -8.89 1.51
C LEU A 402 6.91 -7.71 1.10
N SER A 403 7.24 -6.80 2.02
CA SER A 403 7.68 -5.45 1.65
C SER A 403 9.09 -5.11 2.11
N SER A 404 9.60 -5.76 3.15
CA SER A 404 10.92 -5.46 3.74
C SER A 404 11.71 -6.74 3.91
N ASN A 405 12.89 -6.79 3.30
CA ASN A 405 13.66 -8.04 3.12
C ASN A 405 15.17 -7.84 3.32
N LYS A 406 15.60 -6.66 3.77
CA LYS A 406 17.00 -6.34 3.98
C LYS A 406 17.23 -5.93 5.43
N ASN A 407 18.45 -6.20 5.90
CA ASN A 407 18.89 -5.64 7.17
C ASN A 407 18.85 -4.12 7.09
N ASP A 408 18.53 -3.50 8.24
CA ASP A 408 18.44 -2.06 8.40
C ASP A 408 17.32 -1.37 7.59
N ASP A 409 16.45 -2.13 6.90
CA ASP A 409 15.19 -1.59 6.36
C ASP A 409 14.41 -0.91 7.49
N ILE A 410 13.98 0.34 7.26
CA ILE A 410 13.21 1.12 8.23
C ILE A 410 11.73 0.98 7.92
N ILE A 411 10.95 0.62 8.94
CA ILE A 411 9.50 0.51 8.88
C ILE A 411 8.90 1.57 9.78
N LEU A 412 8.02 2.39 9.23
CA LEU A 412 7.38 3.51 9.93
C LEU A 412 5.88 3.25 10.09
N ASP A 413 5.38 3.48 11.29
CA ASP A 413 3.96 3.56 11.61
C ASP A 413 3.72 4.84 12.41
N PHE A 414 2.92 5.75 11.87
CA PHE A 414 2.59 7.02 12.51
C PHE A 414 1.14 7.12 12.96
N PHE A 415 0.45 5.97 13.03
CA PHE A 415 -0.84 5.75 13.67
C PHE A 415 -0.74 4.45 14.47
N ALA A 416 0.18 4.43 15.44
CA ALA A 416 0.63 3.19 16.08
C ALA A 416 -0.47 2.41 16.80
N GLY A 417 -1.40 3.11 17.47
CA GLY A 417 -2.41 2.51 18.31
C GLY A 417 -1.80 1.54 19.32
N SER A 418 -2.26 0.29 19.30
CA SER A 418 -1.75 -0.79 20.16
C SER A 418 -0.29 -1.23 19.89
N GLY A 419 0.41 -0.65 18.92
CA GLY A 419 1.81 -0.97 18.62
C GLY A 419 2.02 -2.28 17.85
N THR A 420 0.96 -2.84 17.22
CA THR A 420 1.01 -4.11 16.49
C THR A 420 2.11 -4.12 15.41
N THR A 421 2.37 -3.00 14.74
CA THR A 421 3.41 -2.92 13.72
C THR A 421 4.80 -3.20 14.29
N ALA A 422 5.16 -2.62 15.44
CA ALA A 422 6.43 -2.92 16.10
C ALA A 422 6.54 -4.39 16.52
N HIS A 423 5.47 -4.93 17.12
CA HIS A 423 5.42 -6.33 17.52
C HIS A 423 5.62 -7.26 16.31
N ALA A 424 4.95 -6.97 15.19
CA ALA A 424 5.09 -7.73 13.96
C ALA A 424 6.52 -7.71 13.40
N ILE A 425 7.20 -6.57 13.49
CA ILE A 425 8.61 -6.43 13.06
C ILE A 425 9.51 -7.32 13.91
N PHE A 426 9.35 -7.33 15.23
CA PHE A 426 10.16 -8.17 16.12
C PHE A 426 9.97 -9.66 15.84
N GLU A 427 8.73 -10.11 15.70
CA GLU A 427 8.42 -11.50 15.36
C GLU A 427 8.94 -11.89 13.97
N GLN A 428 8.79 -11.00 12.98
CA GLN A 428 9.25 -11.27 11.61
C GLN A 428 10.78 -11.22 11.50
N ASN A 429 11.46 -10.39 12.30
CA ASN A 429 12.92 -10.37 12.39
C ASN A 429 13.45 -11.69 12.95
N LYS A 430 12.81 -12.21 14.00
CA LYS A 430 13.14 -13.52 14.60
C LYS A 430 12.94 -14.67 13.61
N GLU A 431 11.84 -14.65 12.85
CA GLU A 431 11.54 -15.69 11.86
C GLU A 431 12.51 -15.67 10.66
N ASP A 432 12.78 -14.49 10.10
CA ASP A 432 13.58 -14.37 8.88
C ASP A 432 15.09 -14.29 9.15
N GLY A 433 15.51 -14.05 10.40
CA GLY A 433 16.91 -13.73 10.73
C GLY A 433 17.38 -12.38 10.18
N ILE A 434 16.45 -11.44 9.97
CA ILE A 434 16.72 -10.10 9.41
C ILE A 434 16.56 -9.06 10.52
N SER A 435 17.42 -8.04 10.54
CA SER A 435 17.39 -6.96 11.53
C SER A 435 16.75 -5.68 10.96
N ARG A 436 15.43 -5.68 10.80
CA ARG A 436 14.65 -4.49 10.42
C ARG A 436 14.49 -3.54 11.60
N LYS A 437 14.30 -2.25 11.34
CA LYS A 437 14.14 -1.19 12.34
C LYS A 437 12.72 -0.64 12.33
N SER A 438 12.20 -0.27 13.50
CA SER A 438 10.92 0.43 13.60
C SER A 438 11.07 1.90 13.97
N ILE A 439 10.20 2.73 13.41
CA ILE A 439 9.90 4.08 13.90
C ILE A 439 8.39 4.11 14.12
N ILE A 440 7.97 4.28 15.36
CA ILE A 440 6.57 4.24 15.77
C ILE A 440 6.20 5.60 16.35
N VAL A 441 5.09 6.17 15.91
CA VAL A 441 4.59 7.46 16.40
C VAL A 441 3.18 7.30 16.94
N GLN A 442 2.96 7.77 18.16
CA GLN A 442 1.66 7.76 18.83
C GLN A 442 1.41 9.10 19.52
N LEU A 443 0.18 9.60 19.38
CA LEU A 443 -0.28 10.77 20.12
C LEU A 443 -0.51 10.39 21.60
N PRO A 444 -0.07 11.19 22.58
CA PRO A 444 -0.43 11.00 23.99
C PRO A 444 -1.86 11.51 24.22
N GLU A 445 -2.83 10.66 23.90
CA GLU A 445 -4.27 10.93 24.03
C GLU A 445 -4.75 10.97 25.49
#